data_AF-A0A9X3PU86-F1
#
_entry.id   AF-A0A9X3PU86-F1
#
_cell.length_a   1.000
_cell.length_b   1.000
_cell.length_c   1.000
_cell.angle_alpha   90.00
_cell.angle_beta   90.00
_cell.angle_gamma   90.00
#
_symmetry.space_group_name_H-M   'P 1'
#
loop_
_entity.id
_entity.type
_entity.pdbx_description
1 polymer ?
#
loop_
_entity_poly.entity_id
_entity_poly.type
_entity_poly.pdbx_seq_one_letter_code
_entity_poly.pdbx_strand_id
1 'polypeptide(L)'
;ARRYAEIAPESHHAQHMPAHIFLQLGMWPEAAASNESGWRDSVAWVKRESLPMGLRDYHSLHWLLYVYLQQGRYKKAEEVLNLKRKDMMEPGSGRQSREAGFHRKVGRYYERMASALIVETQRWELAATLAEPPGSTLHDASKAPLSFIRALGAAMNGRPEAEGQLG
;
A
#
# COMPACT_ATOMS: atom_id res chain seq x y z
N ALA A 1 -22.96 -5.54 4.55
CA ALA A 1 -21.51 -5.49 4.82
C ALA A 1 -21.10 -6.45 5.94
N ARG A 2 -21.52 -6.25 7.20
CA ARG A 2 -21.08 -7.05 8.37
C ARG A 2 -21.19 -8.58 8.18
N ARG A 3 -22.35 -9.05 7.71
CA ARG A 3 -22.58 -10.49 7.43
C ARG A 3 -21.64 -11.11 6.39
N TYR A 4 -21.03 -10.32 5.50
CA TYR A 4 -20.17 -10.87 4.44
C TYR A 4 -18.86 -11.46 5.01
N ALA A 5 -18.27 -10.80 6.01
CA ALA A 5 -17.08 -11.32 6.70
C ALA A 5 -17.39 -12.58 7.53
N GLU A 6 -18.63 -12.75 7.99
CA GLU A 6 -19.05 -13.91 8.79
C GLU A 6 -19.20 -15.18 7.94
N ILE A 7 -19.41 -15.05 6.62
CA ILE A 7 -19.61 -16.19 5.71
C ILE A 7 -18.33 -17.03 5.54
N ALA A 8 -17.17 -16.38 5.54
CA ALA A 8 -15.87 -17.04 5.42
C ALA A 8 -14.83 -16.35 6.31
N PRO A 9 -14.83 -16.64 7.63
CA PRO A 9 -13.95 -15.97 8.59
C PRO A 9 -12.46 -16.06 8.24
N GLU A 10 -12.04 -17.22 7.72
CA GLU A 10 -10.64 -17.49 7.37
C GLU A 10 -10.22 -16.93 6.00
N SER A 11 -11.16 -16.37 5.23
CA SER A 11 -10.85 -15.79 3.91
C SER A 11 -10.46 -14.33 4.07
N HIS A 12 -9.18 -14.03 3.92
CA HIS A 12 -8.67 -12.67 3.95
C HIS A 12 -9.41 -11.73 2.97
N HIS A 13 -9.77 -12.24 1.79
CA HIS A 13 -10.56 -11.50 0.82
C HIS A 13 -11.95 -11.19 1.38
N ALA A 14 -12.61 -12.18 2.01
CA ALA A 14 -13.93 -11.96 2.61
C ALA A 14 -13.91 -10.94 3.75
N GLN A 15 -12.83 -10.93 4.55
CA GLN A 15 -12.64 -9.95 5.62
C GLN A 15 -12.43 -8.53 5.10
N HIS A 16 -11.81 -8.38 3.93
CA HIS A 16 -11.56 -7.10 3.27
C HIS A 16 -12.79 -6.49 2.60
N MET A 17 -13.62 -7.30 1.93
CA MET A 17 -14.72 -6.78 1.10
C MET A 17 -15.68 -5.79 1.79
N PRO A 18 -16.04 -5.93 3.08
CA PRO A 18 -16.86 -4.94 3.77
C PRO A 18 -16.29 -3.51 3.73
N ALA A 19 -14.96 -3.36 3.72
CA ALA A 19 -14.30 -2.04 3.64
C ALA A 19 -14.74 -1.25 2.39
N HIS A 20 -15.05 -1.91 1.27
CA HIS A 20 -15.54 -1.24 0.07
C HIS A 20 -16.87 -0.53 0.29
N ILE A 21 -17.75 -1.07 1.15
CA ILE A 21 -19.03 -0.44 1.50
C ILE A 21 -18.82 0.62 2.58
N PHE A 22 -18.07 0.28 3.63
CA PHE A 22 -17.84 1.18 4.76
C PHE A 22 -17.16 2.49 4.35
N LEU A 23 -16.20 2.42 3.42
CA LEU A 23 -15.51 3.61 2.90
C LEU A 23 -16.48 4.58 2.22
N GLN A 24 -17.40 4.07 1.38
CA GLN A 24 -18.37 4.90 0.67
C GLN A 24 -19.38 5.58 1.61
N LEU A 25 -19.62 4.98 2.78
CA LEU A 25 -20.53 5.49 3.80
C LEU A 25 -19.83 6.37 4.85
N GLY A 26 -18.52 6.61 4.73
CA GLY A 26 -17.75 7.34 5.74
C GLY A 26 -17.61 6.60 7.08
N MET A 27 -17.84 5.29 7.10
CA MET A 27 -17.73 4.43 8.28
C MET A 27 -16.27 4.04 8.50
N TRP A 28 -15.43 5.04 8.81
CA TRP A 28 -13.98 4.89 8.86
C TRP A 28 -13.47 3.85 9.88
N PRO A 29 -14.02 3.75 11.10
CA PRO A 29 -13.59 2.73 12.06
C PRO A 29 -13.85 1.31 11.55
N GLU A 30 -15.02 1.06 10.96
CA GLU A 30 -15.37 -0.24 10.39
C GLU A 30 -14.54 -0.57 9.14
N ALA A 31 -14.27 0.42 8.29
CA ALA A 31 -13.37 0.25 7.16
C ALA A 31 -11.96 -0.12 7.64
N ALA A 32 -11.47 0.51 8.70
CA ALA A 32 -10.15 0.20 9.26
C ALA A 32 -10.11 -1.24 9.78
N ALA A 33 -11.08 -1.62 10.62
CA ALA A 33 -11.16 -2.97 11.19
C ALA A 33 -11.25 -4.07 10.11
N SER A 34 -12.03 -3.84 9.05
CA SER A 34 -12.15 -4.76 7.92
C SER A 34 -10.83 -4.94 7.16
N ASN A 35 -10.11 -3.85 6.87
CA ASN A 35 -8.80 -3.92 6.23
C ASN A 35 -7.71 -4.51 7.13
N GLU A 36 -7.73 -4.21 8.44
CA GLU A 36 -6.83 -4.81 9.44
C GLU A 36 -7.01 -6.34 9.50
N SER A 37 -8.25 -6.83 9.52
CA SER A 37 -8.54 -8.26 9.48
C SER A 37 -8.07 -8.89 8.18
N GLY A 38 -8.43 -8.32 7.03
CA GLY A 38 -7.99 -8.82 5.72
C GLY A 38 -6.47 -8.92 5.62
N TRP A 39 -5.73 -7.91 6.06
CA TRP A 39 -4.27 -7.97 6.10
C TRP A 39 -3.74 -9.07 7.03
N ARG A 40 -4.19 -9.09 8.29
CA ARG A 40 -3.74 -10.06 9.31
C ARG A 40 -3.97 -11.50 8.85
N ASP A 41 -5.16 -11.79 8.36
CA ASP A 41 -5.58 -13.14 8.01
C ASP A 41 -4.85 -13.60 6.74
N SER A 42 -4.52 -12.68 5.83
CA SER A 42 -3.66 -12.96 4.68
C SER A 42 -2.23 -13.28 5.08
N VAL A 43 -1.64 -12.53 6.02
CA VAL A 43 -0.30 -12.82 6.55
C VAL A 43 -0.26 -14.21 7.21
N ALA A 44 -1.27 -14.53 8.01
CA ALA A 44 -1.41 -15.84 8.66
C ALA A 44 -1.53 -16.97 7.64
N TRP A 45 -2.37 -16.80 6.61
CA TRP A 45 -2.54 -17.78 5.53
C TRP A 45 -1.23 -18.00 4.75
N VAL A 46 -0.56 -16.93 4.29
CA VAL A 46 0.72 -17.04 3.58
C VAL A 46 1.76 -17.81 4.41
N LYS A 47 1.82 -17.53 5.72
CA LYS A 47 2.74 -18.22 6.63
C LYS A 47 2.38 -19.70 6.79
N ARG A 48 1.10 -20.01 7.05
CA ARG A 48 0.62 -21.37 7.29
C ARG A 48 0.82 -22.28 6.09
N GLU A 49 0.50 -21.78 4.90
CA GLU A 49 0.59 -22.53 3.66
C GLU A 49 2.00 -22.47 3.03
N SER A 50 2.97 -21.82 3.69
CA SER A 50 4.36 -21.65 3.20
C SER A 50 4.42 -21.03 1.79
N LEU A 51 3.56 -20.04 1.55
CA LEU A 51 3.40 -19.42 0.25
C LEU A 51 4.35 -18.22 0.05
N PRO A 52 4.61 -17.82 -1.19
CA PRO A 52 5.36 -16.61 -1.47
C PRO A 52 4.73 -15.36 -0.85
N MET A 53 5.58 -14.48 -0.33
CA MET A 53 5.13 -13.24 0.32
C MET A 53 4.32 -12.30 -0.59
N GLY A 54 4.48 -12.40 -1.92
CA GLY A 54 3.69 -11.65 -2.90
C GLY A 54 2.19 -12.00 -2.89
N LEU A 55 1.80 -13.10 -2.24
CA LEU A 55 0.40 -13.49 -2.08
C LEU A 55 -0.30 -12.85 -0.87
N ARG A 56 0.42 -12.13 -0.01
CA ARG A 56 -0.21 -11.31 1.04
C ARG A 56 -1.16 -10.28 0.42
N ASP A 57 -2.20 -9.90 1.16
CA ASP A 57 -3.23 -8.98 0.70
C ASP A 57 -2.77 -7.52 0.77
N TYR A 58 -1.86 -7.15 -0.13
CA TYR A 58 -1.44 -5.76 -0.27
C TYR A 58 -2.55 -4.83 -0.74
N HIS A 59 -3.70 -5.36 -1.20
CA HIS A 59 -4.85 -4.53 -1.51
C HIS A 59 -5.50 -4.00 -0.22
N SER A 60 -5.75 -4.88 0.75
CA SER A 60 -6.19 -4.48 2.10
C SER A 60 -5.19 -3.54 2.77
N LEU A 61 -3.89 -3.81 2.64
CA LEU A 61 -2.87 -2.95 3.24
C LEU A 61 -2.87 -1.52 2.66
N HIS A 62 -3.03 -1.39 1.34
CA HIS A 62 -3.15 -0.10 0.68
C HIS A 62 -4.41 0.66 1.14
N TRP A 63 -5.55 -0.02 1.21
CA TRP A 63 -6.79 0.57 1.69
C TRP A 63 -6.70 0.98 3.17
N LEU A 64 -6.05 0.17 4.01
CA LEU A 64 -5.81 0.50 5.41
C LEU A 64 -5.03 1.81 5.56
N LEU A 65 -3.97 1.99 4.77
CA LEU A 65 -3.20 3.23 4.76
C LEU A 65 -4.10 4.42 4.44
N TYR A 66 -4.87 4.33 3.35
CA TYR A 66 -5.77 5.41 2.95
C TYR A 66 -6.82 5.71 4.03
N VAL A 67 -7.44 4.68 4.59
CA VAL A 67 -8.43 4.81 5.68
C VAL A 67 -7.82 5.43 6.94
N TYR A 68 -6.55 5.16 7.25
CA TYR A 68 -5.84 5.85 8.33
C TYR A 68 -5.58 7.31 8.03
N LEU A 69 -5.23 7.67 6.79
CA LEU A 69 -5.07 9.06 6.37
C LEU A 69 -6.38 9.85 6.53
N GLN A 70 -7.51 9.29 6.08
CA GLN A 70 -8.82 9.95 6.18
C GLN A 70 -9.31 10.13 7.63
N GLN A 71 -8.75 9.36 8.58
CA GLN A 71 -9.00 9.52 10.02
C GLN A 71 -8.01 10.46 10.72
N GLY A 72 -7.06 11.06 10.00
CA GLY A 72 -5.95 11.82 10.60
C GLY A 72 -4.96 10.95 11.39
N ARG A 73 -5.01 9.62 11.24
CA ARG A 73 -4.14 8.67 11.95
C ARG A 73 -2.79 8.52 11.24
N TYR A 74 -2.10 9.64 11.03
CA TYR A 74 -0.90 9.72 10.19
C TYR A 74 0.24 8.78 10.63
N LYS A 75 0.50 8.67 11.94
CA LYS A 75 1.52 7.73 12.46
C LYS A 75 1.24 6.29 12.05
N LYS A 76 -0.02 5.85 12.09
CA LYS A 76 -0.40 4.50 11.67
C LYS A 76 -0.32 4.31 10.16
N ALA A 77 -0.62 5.35 9.37
CA ALA A 77 -0.40 5.33 7.93
C ALA A 77 1.10 5.18 7.58
N GLU A 78 1.98 5.88 8.31
CA GLU A 78 3.44 5.75 8.18
C GLU A 78 3.93 4.34 8.55
N GLU A 79 3.43 3.76 9.66
CA GLU A 79 3.72 2.38 10.05
C GLU A 79 3.35 1.38 8.94
N VAL A 80 2.17 1.53 8.34
CA VAL A 80 1.73 0.69 7.22
C VAL A 80 2.64 0.84 5.99
N LEU A 81 3.04 2.07 5.64
CA LEU A 81 3.98 2.29 4.53
C LEU A 81 5.36 1.70 4.83
N ASN A 82 5.84 1.79 6.07
CA ASN A 82 7.12 1.23 6.47
C ASN A 82 7.10 -0.31 6.47
N LEU A 83 5.98 -0.91 6.88
CA LEU A 83 5.76 -2.36 6.74
C LEU A 83 5.85 -2.77 5.25
N LYS A 84 5.19 -2.03 4.37
CA LYS A 84 5.25 -2.27 2.92
C LYS A 84 6.69 -2.19 2.38
N ARG A 85 7.44 -1.16 2.78
CA ARG A 85 8.86 -1.02 2.38
C ARG A 85 9.70 -2.20 2.88
N LYS A 86 9.50 -2.63 4.13
CA LYS A 86 10.18 -3.79 4.70
C LYS A 86 9.92 -5.05 3.87
N ASP A 87 8.66 -5.34 3.56
CA ASP A 87 8.32 -6.51 2.73
C ASP A 87 8.98 -6.42 1.34
N MET A 88 9.05 -5.22 0.74
CA MET A 88 9.70 -5.03 -0.57
C MET A 88 11.21 -5.24 -0.54
N MET A 89 11.87 -4.98 0.59
CA MET A 89 13.32 -5.17 0.76
C MET A 89 13.69 -6.61 1.15
N GLU A 90 12.71 -7.47 1.45
CA GLU A 90 12.97 -8.86 1.80
C GLU A 90 13.62 -9.61 0.62
N PRO A 91 14.76 -10.29 0.83
CA PRO A 91 15.48 -10.98 -0.24
C PRO A 91 14.61 -11.99 -0.98
N GLY A 92 14.60 -11.88 -2.31
CA GLY A 92 13.88 -12.82 -3.18
C GLY A 92 12.35 -12.66 -3.19
N SER A 93 11.78 -11.70 -2.47
CA SER A 93 10.33 -11.48 -2.37
C SER A 93 9.61 -11.33 -3.72
N GLY A 94 10.24 -10.66 -4.70
CA GLY A 94 9.75 -10.54 -6.07
C GLY A 94 9.93 -11.81 -6.92
N ARG A 95 10.98 -12.58 -6.66
CA ARG A 95 11.36 -13.79 -7.41
C ARG A 95 10.50 -15.00 -7.01
N GLN A 96 10.31 -15.20 -5.70
CA GLN A 96 9.56 -16.32 -5.13
C GLN A 96 8.15 -16.46 -5.72
N SER A 97 7.44 -15.34 -5.91
CA SER A 97 6.08 -15.37 -6.44
C SER A 97 6.06 -15.84 -7.89
N ARG A 98 6.99 -15.35 -8.72
CA ARG A 98 7.11 -15.75 -10.13
C ARG A 98 7.51 -17.22 -10.28
N GLU A 99 8.48 -17.69 -9.49
CA GLU A 99 8.93 -19.08 -9.48
C GLU A 99 7.82 -20.05 -9.09
N ALA A 100 6.95 -19.64 -8.17
CA ALA A 100 5.76 -20.40 -7.78
C ALA A 100 4.56 -20.23 -8.74
N GLY A 101 4.73 -19.59 -9.91
CA GLY A 101 3.68 -19.44 -10.92
C GLY A 101 2.65 -18.32 -10.64
N PHE A 102 2.91 -17.44 -9.67
CA PHE A 102 2.03 -16.33 -9.34
C PHE A 102 2.48 -15.00 -9.95
N HIS A 103 1.54 -14.26 -10.51
CA HIS A 103 1.78 -12.93 -11.09
C HIS A 103 1.63 -11.75 -10.10
N ARG A 104 1.51 -12.03 -8.79
CA ARG A 104 1.40 -11.01 -7.74
C ARG A 104 2.79 -10.59 -7.26
N LYS A 105 3.01 -9.28 -7.12
CA LYS A 105 4.28 -8.69 -6.68
C LYS A 105 4.13 -7.99 -5.35
N VAL A 106 5.14 -8.11 -4.50
CA VAL A 106 5.22 -7.40 -3.23
C VAL A 106 5.20 -5.88 -3.42
N GLY A 107 5.73 -5.33 -4.52
CA GLY A 107 5.68 -3.89 -4.78
C GLY A 107 4.31 -3.31 -5.17
N ARG A 108 3.28 -4.14 -5.39
CA ARG A 108 1.96 -3.67 -5.86
C ARG A 108 1.38 -2.60 -4.92
N TYR A 109 0.90 -1.49 -5.46
CA TYR A 109 0.33 -0.34 -4.75
C TYR A 109 1.30 0.53 -3.96
N TYR A 110 2.60 0.20 -3.89
CA TYR A 110 3.56 1.03 -3.15
C TYR A 110 3.57 2.48 -3.62
N GLU A 111 3.52 2.68 -4.94
CA GLU A 111 3.48 4.01 -5.53
C GLU A 111 2.27 4.81 -5.04
N ARG A 112 1.08 4.21 -5.05
CA ARG A 112 -0.15 4.86 -4.59
C ARG A 112 -0.09 5.16 -3.10
N MET A 113 0.39 4.20 -2.31
CA MET A 113 0.52 4.34 -0.86
C MET A 113 1.46 5.49 -0.48
N ALA A 114 2.64 5.53 -1.09
CA ALA A 114 3.64 6.55 -0.80
C ALA A 114 3.21 7.93 -1.32
N SER A 115 2.60 8.00 -2.52
CA SER A 115 2.00 9.21 -3.07
C SER A 115 0.88 9.75 -2.18
N ALA A 116 -0.05 8.90 -1.74
CA ALA A 116 -1.16 9.29 -0.88
C ALA A 116 -0.67 9.87 0.45
N LEU A 117 0.33 9.24 1.09
CA LEU A 117 0.91 9.76 2.33
C LEU A 117 1.40 11.20 2.15
N ILE A 118 2.12 11.49 1.06
CA ILE A 118 2.68 12.83 0.79
C ILE A 118 1.55 13.84 0.55
N VAL A 119 0.63 13.52 -0.36
CA VAL A 119 -0.43 14.44 -0.78
C VAL A 119 -1.40 14.74 0.36
N GLU A 120 -1.90 13.71 1.03
CA GLU A 120 -2.92 13.85 2.08
C GLU A 120 -2.37 14.49 3.37
N THR A 121 -1.05 14.44 3.58
CA THR A 121 -0.41 15.12 4.72
C THR A 121 0.24 16.45 4.35
N GLN A 122 0.23 16.82 3.06
CA GLN A 122 0.91 18.00 2.52
C GLN A 122 2.40 18.08 2.86
N ARG A 123 3.04 16.94 3.11
CA ARG A 123 4.47 16.84 3.42
C ARG A 123 5.30 16.82 2.13
N TRP A 124 5.21 17.92 1.39
CA TRP A 124 5.80 18.07 0.07
C TRP A 124 7.32 17.90 0.06
N GLU A 125 7.99 18.18 1.17
CA GLU A 125 9.43 17.96 1.36
C GLU A 125 9.84 16.49 1.15
N LEU A 126 8.94 15.55 1.42
CA LEU A 126 9.19 14.12 1.24
C LEU A 126 9.13 13.68 -0.22
N ALA A 127 8.50 14.47 -1.10
CA ALA A 127 8.30 14.11 -2.50
C ALA A 127 9.62 13.86 -3.23
N ALA A 128 10.65 14.69 -3.01
CA ALA A 128 11.96 14.52 -3.62
C ALA A 128 12.66 13.20 -3.20
N THR A 129 12.32 12.67 -2.04
CA THR A 129 12.90 11.43 -1.50
C THR A 129 12.13 10.17 -1.93
N LEU A 130 11.02 10.34 -2.63
CA LEU A 130 10.14 9.24 -3.03
C LEU A 130 10.84 8.36 -4.06
N ALA A 131 11.41 7.24 -3.63
CA ALA A 131 12.08 6.27 -4.49
C ALA A 131 11.59 4.84 -4.21
N GLU A 132 11.97 3.93 -5.12
CA GLU A 132 11.82 2.49 -4.90
C GLU A 132 12.71 2.06 -3.73
N PRO A 133 12.23 1.20 -2.81
CA PRO A 133 13.08 0.60 -1.79
C PRO A 133 14.28 -0.12 -2.42
N PRO A 134 15.48 -0.03 -1.82
CA PRO A 134 16.67 -0.71 -2.33
C PRO A 134 16.45 -2.20 -2.58
N GLY A 135 16.96 -2.71 -3.70
CA GLY A 135 16.82 -4.13 -4.07
C GLY A 135 15.42 -4.54 -4.56
N SER A 136 14.47 -3.61 -4.60
CA SER A 136 13.15 -3.82 -5.19
C SER A 136 13.07 -3.25 -6.61
N THR A 137 12.07 -3.69 -7.38
CA THR A 137 11.80 -3.14 -8.71
C THR A 137 10.30 -3.03 -8.93
N LEU A 138 9.81 -1.82 -9.11
CA LEU A 138 8.44 -1.55 -9.51
C LEU A 138 8.21 -1.88 -10.98
N HIS A 139 6.96 -2.06 -11.36
CA HIS A 139 6.57 -2.11 -12.76
C HIS A 139 6.74 -0.73 -13.41
N ASP A 140 7.13 -0.65 -14.67
CA ASP A 140 7.41 0.65 -15.31
C ASP A 140 6.20 1.60 -15.29
N ALA A 141 4.99 1.08 -15.52
CA ALA A 141 3.76 1.87 -15.39
C ALA A 141 3.53 2.45 -13.97
N SER A 142 4.10 1.83 -12.94
CA SER A 142 4.03 2.31 -11.55
C SER A 142 5.05 3.40 -11.23
N LYS A 143 6.02 3.69 -12.12
CA LYS A 143 7.02 4.75 -11.93
C LYS A 143 6.45 6.13 -12.28
N ALA A 144 5.56 6.22 -13.27
CA ALA A 144 4.99 7.51 -13.70
C ALA A 144 4.28 8.29 -12.56
N PRO A 145 3.46 7.66 -11.69
CA PRO A 145 2.91 8.34 -10.51
C PRO A 145 3.97 8.89 -9.55
N LEU A 146 5.12 8.21 -9.39
CA LEU A 146 6.20 8.70 -8.53
C LEU A 146 6.83 9.97 -9.12
N SER A 147 7.10 9.97 -10.43
CA SER A 147 7.62 11.15 -11.14
C SER A 147 6.65 12.33 -11.04
N PHE A 148 5.35 12.08 -11.23
CA PHE A 148 4.31 13.10 -11.07
C PHE A 148 4.31 13.70 -9.66
N ILE A 149 4.34 12.88 -8.61
CA ILE A 149 4.37 13.39 -7.22
C ILE A 149 5.64 14.14 -6.89
N ARG A 150 6.80 13.73 -7.43
CA ARG A 150 8.06 14.50 -7.29
C ARG A 150 7.91 15.90 -7.89
N ALA A 151 7.39 16.00 -9.11
CA ALA A 151 7.16 17.28 -9.79
C ALA A 151 6.14 18.15 -9.04
N LEU A 152 5.01 17.57 -8.64
CA LEU A 152 4.00 18.26 -7.83
C LEU A 152 4.60 18.78 -6.51
N GLY A 153 5.35 17.94 -5.79
CA GLY A 153 6.01 18.36 -4.55
C GLY A 153 7.07 19.44 -4.76
N ALA A 154 7.76 19.47 -5.89
CA ALA A 154 8.68 20.55 -6.24
C ALA A 154 7.95 21.88 -6.44
N ALA A 155 6.83 21.86 -7.19
CA ALA A 155 5.97 23.02 -7.39
C ALA A 155 5.38 23.53 -6.06
N MET A 156 4.86 22.63 -5.22
CA MET A 156 4.28 22.98 -3.91
C MET A 156 5.32 23.54 -2.92
N ASN A 157 6.61 23.24 -3.12
CA ASN A 157 7.73 23.81 -2.35
C ASN A 157 8.30 25.10 -2.97
N GLY A 158 7.67 25.68 -4.00
CA GLY A 158 8.18 26.89 -4.66
C GLY A 158 9.45 26.66 -5.49
N ARG A 159 9.71 25.42 -5.93
CA ARG A 159 10.85 25.04 -6.78
C ARG A 159 10.38 24.45 -8.13
N PRO A 160 9.60 25.19 -8.93
CA PRO A 160 9.03 24.66 -10.18
C PRO A 160 10.10 24.26 -11.20
N GLU A 161 11.28 24.90 -11.20
CA GLU A 161 12.37 24.64 -12.15
C GLU A 161 13.13 23.32 -11.91
N ALA A 162 12.88 22.62 -10.81
CA ALA A 162 13.51 21.31 -10.53
C ALA A 162 13.08 20.20 -11.52
N GLU A 163 12.13 20.51 -12.42
CA GLU A 163 11.62 19.67 -13.49
C GLU A 163 12.73 19.15 -14.45
N GLY A 164 13.78 19.95 -14.70
CA GLY A 164 14.84 19.61 -15.66
C GLY A 164 15.83 18.52 -15.23
N GLN A 165 15.74 18.01 -14.00
CA GLN A 165 16.75 17.11 -13.40
C GLN A 165 16.20 15.73 -12.97
N LEU A 166 14.92 15.43 -13.22
CA LEU A 166 14.24 14.23 -12.70
C LEU A 166 14.20 13.04 -13.68
N GLY A 167 15.09 13.03 -14.68
CA GLY A 167 15.25 11.94 -15.67
C GLY A 167 15.77 10.64 -15.09
#